data_AF-A0A5P8YXY6-F1
#
_entry.id   AF-A0A5P8YXY6-F1
#
_cell.length_a   1.000
_cell.length_b   1.000
_cell.length_c   1.000
_cell.angle_alpha   90.00
_cell.angle_beta   90.00
_cell.angle_gamma   90.00
#
_symmetry.space_group_name_H-M   'P 1'
#
loop_
_entity.id
_entity.type
_entity.pdbx_description
1 polymer ?
#
loop_
_entity_poly.entity_id
_entity_poly.type
_entity_poly.pdbx_seq_one_letter_code
_entity_poly.pdbx_strand_id
1 'polypeptide(L)'
;MSNDLSNKPSLRCRIAQVGVLLSCMPILGWMLDTPWLVRASETHAAIVLPTAFSFTLVFIALMLIERGRAEKLQRTLIFAVIGLVIAEQLYPDLHALPSIIGVARAMPAAIDGMSAATAIGFLLTALVLWRLQTNRDSTIALAVSLFGLSSAVAILLGHSFEPASIYALPVFAELSQYTAALFALFFATTLIPESEGALTPPV
;
A
#
# COMPACT_ATOMS: atom_id res chain seq x y z
N MET A 1 12.91 24.37 -32.77
CA MET A 1 11.63 23.65 -32.51
C MET A 1 11.95 22.18 -32.25
N SER A 2 12.14 21.79 -30.99
CA SER A 2 12.01 20.40 -30.53
C SER A 2 12.23 20.39 -29.02
N ASN A 3 11.16 20.27 -28.23
CA ASN A 3 11.24 19.87 -26.81
C ASN A 3 9.88 19.39 -26.26
N ASP A 4 9.03 18.83 -27.12
CA ASP A 4 7.66 18.46 -26.72
C ASP A 4 7.43 16.94 -26.59
N LEU A 5 8.51 16.15 -26.60
CA LEU A 5 8.46 14.71 -26.33
C LEU A 5 8.67 14.35 -24.84
N SER A 6 8.90 15.34 -23.98
CA SER A 6 9.41 15.13 -22.61
C SER A 6 8.37 15.03 -21.49
N ASN A 7 7.06 14.99 -21.79
CA ASN A 7 6.02 15.05 -20.74
C ASN A 7 5.18 13.77 -20.60
N LYS A 8 5.70 12.62 -21.06
CA LYS A 8 5.04 11.34 -20.79
C LYS A 8 5.33 10.91 -19.35
N PRO A 9 4.31 10.60 -18.53
CA PRO A 9 4.53 10.13 -17.17
C PRO A 9 5.29 8.81 -17.19
N SER A 10 6.26 8.67 -16.27
CA SER A 10 7.06 7.44 -16.07
C SER A 10 6.15 6.22 -15.88
N LEU A 11 6.63 5.03 -16.26
CA LEU A 11 5.89 3.79 -16.06
C LEU A 11 5.51 3.60 -14.59
N ARG A 12 6.45 3.89 -13.67
CA ARG A 12 6.21 3.92 -12.21
C ARG A 12 5.04 4.83 -11.84
N CYS A 13 5.00 6.06 -12.38
CA CYS A 13 3.92 7.00 -12.11
C CYS A 13 2.55 6.46 -12.57
N ARG A 14 2.49 5.78 -13.72
CA ARG A 14 1.25 5.17 -14.22
C ARG A 14 0.79 4.00 -13.35
N ILE A 15 1.71 3.13 -12.94
CA ILE A 15 1.38 2.01 -12.04
C ILE A 15 0.95 2.54 -10.67
N ALA A 16 1.60 3.60 -10.16
CA ALA A 16 1.18 4.25 -8.94
C ALA A 16 -0.24 4.85 -9.05
N GLN A 17 -0.64 5.39 -10.21
CA GLN A 17 -2.03 5.80 -10.45
C GLN A 17 -3.01 4.62 -10.36
N VAL A 18 -2.65 3.47 -10.93
CA VAL A 18 -3.43 2.24 -10.79
C VAL A 18 -3.50 1.82 -9.31
N GLY A 19 -2.40 1.92 -8.57
CA GLY A 19 -2.34 1.69 -7.13
C GLY A 19 -3.33 2.56 -6.35
N VAL A 20 -3.39 3.87 -6.66
CA VAL A 20 -4.39 4.80 -6.07
C VAL A 20 -5.81 4.34 -6.37
N LEU A 21 -6.10 3.97 -7.62
CA LEU A 21 -7.45 3.53 -8.01
C LEU A 21 -7.84 2.25 -7.27
N LEU A 22 -6.92 1.28 -7.19
CA LEU A 22 -7.14 0.01 -6.49
C LEU A 22 -7.31 0.21 -4.98
N SER A 23 -6.53 1.10 -4.35
CA SER A 23 -6.68 1.37 -2.91
C SER A 23 -7.94 2.17 -2.56
N CYS A 24 -8.53 2.88 -3.53
CA CYS A 24 -9.84 3.53 -3.36
C CYS A 24 -11.01 2.54 -3.46
N MET A 25 -10.86 1.39 -4.12
CA MET A 25 -11.95 0.41 -4.28
C MET A 25 -12.51 -0.10 -2.95
N PRO A 26 -11.69 -0.48 -1.95
CA PRO A 26 -12.22 -0.86 -0.65
C PRO A 26 -12.90 0.26 0.12
N ILE A 27 -12.47 1.52 -0.07
CA ILE A 27 -13.14 2.69 0.53
C ILE A 27 -14.58 2.75 0.00
N LEU A 28 -14.76 2.61 -1.31
CA LEU A 28 -16.09 2.51 -1.93
C LEU A 28 -16.85 1.28 -1.45
N GLY A 29 -16.17 0.14 -1.28
CA GLY A 29 -16.75 -1.09 -0.76
C GLY A 29 -17.40 -0.90 0.61
N TRP A 30 -16.73 -0.22 1.54
CA TRP A 30 -17.29 0.11 2.85
C TRP A 30 -18.44 1.13 2.78
N MET A 31 -18.35 2.12 1.88
CA MET A 31 -19.39 3.14 1.71
C MET A 31 -20.68 2.59 1.07
N LEU A 32 -20.54 1.62 0.16
CA LEU A 32 -21.63 1.05 -0.63
C LEU A 32 -22.15 -0.28 -0.07
N ASP A 33 -21.60 -0.76 1.03
CA ASP A 33 -21.89 -2.09 1.59
C ASP A 33 -21.69 -3.22 0.57
N THR A 34 -20.50 -3.25 -0.03
CA THR A 34 -20.15 -4.18 -1.11
C THR A 34 -19.00 -5.09 -0.65
N PRO A 35 -19.28 -6.26 -0.05
CA PRO A 35 -18.29 -7.08 0.65
C PRO A 35 -17.10 -7.53 -0.21
N TRP A 36 -17.35 -7.87 -1.48
CA TRP A 36 -16.31 -8.35 -2.39
C TRP A 36 -15.26 -7.29 -2.74
N LEU A 37 -15.55 -6.01 -2.55
CA LEU A 37 -14.58 -4.91 -2.71
C LEU A 37 -13.64 -4.77 -1.51
N VAL A 38 -14.00 -5.32 -0.35
CA VAL A 38 -13.20 -5.20 0.89
C VAL A 38 -12.55 -6.52 1.31
N ARG A 39 -13.09 -7.67 0.89
CA ARG A 39 -12.53 -9.01 1.16
C ARG A 39 -12.74 -9.95 -0.02
N ALA A 40 -11.87 -10.95 -0.15
CA ALA A 40 -11.92 -11.93 -1.24
C ALA A 40 -12.95 -13.05 -0.99
N SER A 41 -13.20 -13.38 0.27
CA SER A 41 -14.18 -14.37 0.73
C SER A 41 -14.85 -13.83 2.00
N GLU A 42 -16.07 -14.28 2.31
CA GLU A 42 -16.81 -13.88 3.53
C GLU A 42 -16.04 -14.20 4.81
N THR A 43 -15.27 -15.29 4.80
CA THR A 43 -14.45 -15.77 5.91
C THR A 43 -13.11 -15.06 6.06
N HIS A 44 -12.66 -14.33 5.05
CA HIS A 44 -11.38 -13.64 5.08
C HIS A 44 -11.51 -12.26 5.75
N ALA A 45 -10.42 -11.80 6.38
CA ALA A 45 -10.32 -10.44 6.91
C ALA A 45 -10.46 -9.39 5.79
N ALA A 46 -11.26 -8.36 6.04
CA ALA A 46 -11.39 -7.22 5.16
C ALA A 46 -10.24 -6.23 5.30
N ILE A 47 -9.90 -5.56 4.20
CA ILE A 47 -9.05 -4.38 4.27
C ILE A 47 -9.84 -3.23 4.91
N VAL A 48 -9.46 -2.85 6.12
CA VAL A 48 -10.10 -1.76 6.85
C VAL A 48 -9.79 -0.39 6.23
N LEU A 49 -10.69 0.58 6.44
CA LEU A 49 -10.57 1.94 5.89
C LEU A 49 -9.21 2.61 6.16
N PRO A 50 -8.65 2.61 7.39
CA PRO A 50 -7.33 3.19 7.64
C PRO A 50 -6.21 2.59 6.79
N THR A 51 -6.27 1.28 6.53
CA THR A 51 -5.32 0.55 5.66
C THR A 51 -5.48 0.99 4.21
N ALA A 52 -6.72 1.03 3.70
CA ALA A 52 -7.00 1.47 2.33
C ALA A 52 -6.57 2.94 2.11
N PHE A 53 -6.87 3.83 3.06
CA PHE A 53 -6.40 5.22 3.04
C PHE A 53 -4.88 5.32 3.06
N SER A 54 -4.20 4.55 3.92
CA SER A 54 -2.75 4.52 3.98
C SER A 54 -2.13 4.14 2.63
N PHE A 55 -2.68 3.13 1.94
CA PHE A 55 -2.25 2.79 0.57
C PHE A 55 -2.45 3.94 -0.41
N THR A 56 -3.61 4.59 -0.39
CA THR A 56 -3.90 5.75 -1.24
C THR A 56 -2.85 6.85 -1.03
N LEU A 57 -2.51 7.16 0.22
CA LEU A 57 -1.52 8.19 0.55
C LEU A 57 -0.11 7.81 0.09
N VAL A 58 0.35 6.56 0.28
CA VAL A 58 1.69 6.13 -0.16
C VAL A 58 1.81 6.11 -1.67
N PHE A 59 0.77 5.71 -2.41
CA PHE A 59 0.79 5.76 -3.88
C PHE A 59 0.76 7.20 -4.41
N ILE A 60 0.01 8.11 -3.78
CA ILE A 60 0.07 9.55 -4.11
C ILE A 60 1.46 10.11 -3.82
N ALA A 61 2.06 9.78 -2.67
CA ALA A 61 3.41 10.21 -2.33
C ALA A 61 4.44 9.72 -3.36
N LEU A 62 4.35 8.45 -3.78
CA LEU A 62 5.18 7.89 -4.85
C LEU A 62 5.01 8.67 -6.16
N MET A 63 3.77 8.96 -6.58
CA MET A 63 3.51 9.76 -7.78
C MET A 63 4.14 11.16 -7.72
N LEU A 64 4.10 11.80 -6.54
CA LEU A 64 4.70 13.12 -6.34
C LEU A 64 6.24 13.07 -6.39
N ILE A 65 6.84 12.02 -5.81
CA ILE A 65 8.29 11.78 -5.84
C ILE A 65 8.78 11.56 -7.28
N GLU A 66 8.08 10.70 -8.04
CA GLU A 66 8.39 10.41 -9.44
C GLU A 66 8.32 11.68 -10.30
N ARG A 67 7.33 12.55 -10.05
CA ARG A 67 7.20 13.84 -10.73
C ARG A 67 8.17 14.91 -10.24
N GLY A 68 8.90 14.68 -9.16
CA GLY A 68 9.78 15.67 -8.53
C GLY A 68 9.03 16.92 -8.02
N ARG A 69 7.77 16.78 -7.58
CA ARG A 69 6.90 17.92 -7.19
C ARG A 69 6.47 17.88 -5.74
N ALA A 70 6.29 19.06 -5.15
CA ALA A 70 5.66 19.26 -3.85
C ALA A 70 6.32 18.48 -2.71
N GLU A 71 7.63 18.66 -2.52
CA GLU A 71 8.43 17.94 -1.51
C GLU A 71 7.83 17.99 -0.09
N LYS A 72 7.32 19.16 0.33
CA LYS A 72 6.63 19.31 1.62
C LYS A 72 5.41 18.38 1.73
N LEU A 73 4.59 18.33 0.68
CA LEU A 73 3.41 17.45 0.63
C LEU A 73 3.82 15.97 0.66
N GLN A 74 4.88 15.59 -0.07
CA GLN A 74 5.41 14.22 -0.02
C GLN A 74 5.73 13.81 1.43
N ARG A 75 6.46 14.66 2.18
CA ARG A 75 6.80 14.39 3.59
C ARG A 75 5.55 14.31 4.46
N THR A 76 4.61 15.24 4.29
CA THR A 76 3.34 15.23 5.04
C THR A 76 2.57 13.94 4.81
N LEU A 77 2.49 13.44 3.57
CA LEU A 77 1.81 12.18 3.26
C LEU A 77 2.51 10.98 3.92
N ILE A 78 3.85 10.93 3.87
CA ILE A 78 4.63 9.87 4.52
C ILE A 78 4.38 9.87 6.04
N PHE A 79 4.45 11.04 6.69
CA PHE A 79 4.17 11.15 8.13
C PHE A 79 2.71 10.90 8.48
N ALA A 80 1.76 11.26 7.62
CA ALA A 80 0.35 10.95 7.82
C ALA A 80 0.09 9.44 7.83
N VAL A 81 0.76 8.68 6.94
CA VAL A 81 0.68 7.21 6.94
C VAL A 81 1.26 6.64 8.24
N ILE A 82 2.44 7.09 8.68
CA ILE A 82 3.03 6.66 9.95
C ILE A 82 2.09 6.99 11.12
N GLY A 83 1.52 8.20 11.13
CA GLY A 83 0.57 8.64 12.16
C GLY A 83 -0.70 7.79 12.18
N LEU A 84 -1.24 7.43 11.01
CA LEU A 84 -2.39 6.54 10.90
C LEU A 84 -2.09 5.13 11.41
N VAL A 85 -0.92 4.58 11.06
CA VAL A 85 -0.47 3.27 11.56
C VAL A 85 -0.34 3.29 13.08
N ILE A 86 0.32 4.31 13.65
CA ILE A 86 0.46 4.44 15.10
C ILE A 86 -0.91 4.61 15.77
N ALA A 87 -1.77 5.46 15.21
CA ALA A 87 -3.10 5.71 15.76
C ALA A 87 -3.96 4.45 15.77
N GLU A 88 -3.93 3.66 14.70
CA GLU A 88 -4.69 2.42 14.62
C GLU A 88 -4.19 1.38 15.64
N GLN A 89 -2.86 1.24 15.81
CA GLN A 89 -2.29 0.29 16.77
C GLN A 89 -2.51 0.72 18.23
N LEU A 90 -2.59 2.02 18.51
CA LEU A 90 -2.88 2.54 19.86
C LEU A 90 -4.37 2.57 20.19
N TYR A 91 -5.21 2.73 19.18
CA TYR A 91 -6.65 2.85 19.31
C TYR A 91 -7.30 1.85 18.35
N PRO A 92 -7.33 0.55 18.68
CA PRO A 92 -7.85 -0.47 17.78
C PRO A 92 -9.27 -0.15 17.31
N ASP A 93 -10.12 0.45 18.14
CA ASP A 93 -11.49 0.85 17.77
C ASP A 93 -11.58 1.86 16.60
N LEU A 94 -10.46 2.44 16.14
CA LEU A 94 -10.44 3.37 15.01
C LEU A 94 -10.99 2.75 13.72
N HIS A 95 -10.85 1.44 13.54
CA HIS A 95 -11.37 0.76 12.34
C HIS A 95 -12.91 0.77 12.30
N ALA A 96 -13.58 0.80 13.46
CA ALA A 96 -15.03 0.90 13.57
C ALA A 96 -15.56 2.33 13.44
N LEU A 97 -14.71 3.34 13.65
CA LEU A 97 -15.08 4.76 13.65
C LEU A 97 -15.88 5.21 12.42
N PRO A 98 -15.53 4.81 11.17
CA PRO A 98 -16.30 5.16 9.99
C PRO A 98 -17.77 4.67 10.03
N SER A 99 -18.02 3.52 10.64
CA SER A 99 -19.39 3.01 10.82
C SER A 99 -20.15 3.81 11.88
N ILE A 100 -19.45 4.21 12.96
CA ILE A 100 -20.01 5.03 14.05
C ILE A 100 -20.44 6.42 13.56
N ILE A 101 -19.67 7.03 12.66
CA ILE A 101 -19.97 8.36 12.09
C ILE A 101 -20.83 8.28 10.81
N GLY A 102 -21.33 7.09 10.44
CA GLY A 102 -22.24 6.91 9.30
C GLY A 102 -21.59 6.99 7.91
N VAL A 103 -20.26 6.89 7.83
CA VAL A 103 -19.51 6.88 6.56
C VAL A 103 -19.45 5.46 5.95
N ALA A 104 -19.28 4.44 6.79
CA ALA A 104 -19.38 3.05 6.39
C ALA A 104 -20.78 2.52 6.72
N ARG A 105 -21.39 1.77 5.79
CA ARG A 105 -22.73 1.19 5.98
C ARG A 105 -22.70 -0.11 6.78
N ALA A 106 -21.58 -0.84 6.72
CA ALA A 106 -21.36 -2.06 7.46
C ALA A 106 -20.41 -1.83 8.64
N MET A 107 -20.67 -2.56 9.73
CA MET A 107 -19.73 -2.67 10.85
C MET A 107 -18.62 -3.69 10.49
N PRO A 108 -17.36 -3.41 10.83
CA PRO A 108 -16.29 -4.39 10.71
C PRO A 108 -16.54 -5.63 11.58
N ALA A 109 -16.13 -6.79 11.09
CA ALA A 109 -16.12 -8.03 11.86
C ALA A 109 -14.96 -8.02 12.87
N ALA A 110 -15.03 -8.86 13.91
CA ALA A 110 -13.99 -8.95 14.93
C ALA A 110 -12.60 -9.37 14.40
N ILE A 111 -12.56 -9.95 13.19
CA ILE A 111 -11.32 -10.34 12.50
C ILE A 111 -10.76 -9.23 11.59
N ASP A 112 -11.48 -8.11 11.45
CA ASP A 112 -11.09 -7.01 10.58
C ASP A 112 -10.26 -5.99 11.37
N GLY A 113 -9.01 -5.80 11.00
CA GLY A 113 -8.09 -4.88 11.66
C GLY A 113 -6.83 -4.63 10.83
N MET A 114 -5.96 -3.72 11.27
CA MET A 114 -4.61 -3.66 10.73
C MET A 114 -3.70 -4.62 11.51
N SER A 115 -3.41 -5.77 10.89
CA SER A 115 -2.42 -6.69 11.45
C SER A 115 -1.07 -6.01 11.72
N ALA A 116 -0.33 -6.50 12.71
CA ALA A 116 1.02 -6.03 13.00
C ALA A 116 1.95 -6.12 11.77
N ALA A 117 1.78 -7.14 10.93
CA ALA A 117 2.51 -7.28 9.68
C ALA A 117 2.19 -6.14 8.69
N THR A 118 0.93 -5.72 8.60
CA THR A 118 0.50 -4.57 7.78
C THR A 118 1.16 -3.29 8.27
N ALA A 119 1.16 -3.05 9.59
CA ALA A 119 1.81 -1.90 10.21
C ALA A 119 3.31 -1.85 9.87
N ILE A 120 4.03 -2.97 10.03
CA ILE A 120 5.44 -3.09 9.64
C ILE A 120 5.62 -2.83 8.14
N GLY A 121 4.75 -3.38 7.28
CA GLY A 121 4.78 -3.15 5.83
C GLY A 121 4.66 -1.67 5.46
N PHE A 122 3.81 -0.91 6.16
CA PHE A 122 3.71 0.53 5.97
C PHE A 122 4.94 1.30 6.47
N LEU A 123 5.55 0.88 7.59
CA LEU A 123 6.81 1.48 8.06
C LEU A 123 7.94 1.28 7.05
N LEU A 124 8.04 0.08 6.46
CA LEU A 124 9.01 -0.21 5.40
C LEU A 124 8.72 0.60 4.14
N THR A 125 7.45 0.73 3.76
CA THR A 125 6.99 1.56 2.64
C THR A 125 7.37 3.02 2.84
N ALA A 126 7.11 3.57 4.03
CA ALA A 126 7.46 4.94 4.39
C ALA A 126 8.99 5.16 4.34
N LEU A 127 9.77 4.18 4.80
CA LEU A 127 11.24 4.22 4.71
C LEU A 127 11.71 4.23 3.25
N VAL A 128 11.13 3.41 2.38
CA VAL A 128 11.43 3.40 0.94
C VAL A 128 11.14 4.78 0.33
N LEU A 129 9.94 5.34 0.56
CA LEU A 129 9.58 6.66 0.03
C LEU A 129 10.50 7.77 0.53
N TRP A 130 10.84 7.77 1.82
CA TRP A 130 11.78 8.72 2.40
C TRP A 130 13.17 8.65 1.75
N ARG A 131 13.66 7.43 1.50
CA ARG A 131 14.94 7.21 0.84
C ARG A 131 14.90 7.65 -0.63
N LEU A 132 13.86 7.29 -1.38
CA LEU A 132 13.67 7.69 -2.78
C LEU A 132 13.54 9.21 -2.94
N GLN A 133 12.91 9.89 -1.96
CA GLN A 133 12.83 11.34 -1.94
C GLN A 133 14.22 12.00 -1.83
N THR A 134 15.12 11.42 -1.05
CA THR A 134 16.46 11.97 -0.81
C THR A 134 17.47 11.55 -1.88
N ASN A 135 17.42 10.28 -2.30
CA ASN A 135 18.29 9.69 -3.30
C ASN A 135 17.51 8.62 -4.06
N ARG A 136 17.24 8.89 -5.35
CA ARG A 136 16.50 7.99 -6.24
C ARG A 136 17.18 6.63 -6.44
N ASP A 137 18.51 6.60 -6.37
CA ASP A 137 19.32 5.39 -6.54
C ASP A 137 19.75 4.77 -5.19
N SER A 138 18.95 4.99 -4.14
CA SER A 138 19.29 4.48 -2.81
C SER A 138 19.32 2.95 -2.77
N THR A 139 20.49 2.36 -2.49
CA THR A 139 20.65 0.91 -2.25
C THR A 139 19.77 0.42 -1.10
N ILE A 140 19.51 1.26 -0.10
CA ILE A 140 18.60 0.93 1.01
C ILE A 140 17.17 0.79 0.50
N ALA A 141 16.70 1.73 -0.33
CA ALA A 141 15.36 1.65 -0.93
C ALA A 141 15.20 0.38 -1.78
N LEU A 142 16.23 0.04 -2.56
CA LEU A 142 16.28 -1.19 -3.35
C LEU A 142 16.19 -2.44 -2.47
N ALA A 143 17.05 -2.56 -1.47
CA ALA A 143 17.09 -3.72 -0.58
C ALA A 143 15.77 -3.92 0.18
N VAL A 144 15.21 -2.83 0.73
CA VAL A 144 13.92 -2.87 1.44
C VAL A 144 12.78 -3.20 0.47
N SER A 145 12.80 -2.69 -0.77
CA SER A 145 11.78 -3.01 -1.76
C SER A 145 11.84 -4.48 -2.19
N LEU A 146 13.03 -5.04 -2.40
CA LEU A 146 13.20 -6.47 -2.69
C LEU A 146 12.70 -7.34 -1.54
N PHE A 147 13.07 -6.99 -0.31
CA PHE A 147 12.59 -7.70 0.90
C PHE A 147 11.07 -7.61 1.02
N GLY A 148 10.49 -6.42 0.86
CA GLY A 148 9.06 -6.17 0.93
C GLY A 148 8.28 -6.95 -0.14
N LEU A 149 8.75 -6.91 -1.39
CA LEU A 149 8.13 -7.68 -2.49
C LEU A 149 8.22 -9.19 -2.23
N SER A 150 9.41 -9.68 -1.85
CA SER A 150 9.61 -11.11 -1.58
C SER A 150 8.71 -11.59 -0.44
N SER A 151 8.58 -10.79 0.62
CA SER A 151 7.70 -11.08 1.75
C SER A 151 6.23 -11.06 1.35
N ALA A 152 5.79 -10.06 0.58
CA ALA A 152 4.41 -9.98 0.10
C ALA A 152 4.03 -11.16 -0.79
N VAL A 153 4.93 -11.57 -1.70
CA VAL A 153 4.74 -12.75 -2.56
C VAL A 153 4.74 -14.03 -1.72
N ALA A 154 5.64 -14.18 -0.76
CA ALA A 154 5.66 -15.34 0.13
C ALA A 154 4.38 -15.46 0.95
N ILE A 155 3.82 -14.34 1.43
CA ILE A 155 2.53 -14.31 2.12
C ILE A 155 1.41 -14.71 1.16
N LEU A 156 1.33 -14.11 -0.03
CA LEU A 156 0.28 -14.41 -1.01
C LEU A 156 0.24 -15.87 -1.45
N LEU A 157 1.41 -16.52 -1.55
CA LEU A 157 1.52 -17.90 -2.01
C LEU A 157 1.53 -18.94 -0.87
N GLY A 158 2.00 -18.55 0.31
CA GLY A 158 2.28 -19.47 1.42
C GLY A 158 1.33 -19.36 2.62
N HIS A 159 0.61 -18.24 2.77
CA HIS A 159 -0.31 -18.05 3.89
C HIS A 159 -1.75 -18.37 3.50
N SER A 160 -2.45 -19.10 4.37
CA SER A 160 -3.88 -19.29 4.27
C SER A 160 -4.61 -18.15 4.98
N PHE A 161 -5.36 -17.36 4.22
CA PHE A 161 -6.19 -16.26 4.73
C PHE A 161 -7.49 -16.72 5.42
N GLU A 162 -7.79 -18.02 5.35
CA GLU A 162 -8.89 -18.65 6.09
C GLU A 162 -8.50 -18.79 7.58
N PRO A 163 -9.20 -18.15 8.53
CA PRO A 163 -8.82 -18.15 9.96
C PRO A 163 -8.82 -19.55 10.60
N ALA A 164 -9.65 -20.46 10.10
CA ALA A 164 -9.77 -21.83 10.60
C ALA A 164 -8.66 -22.77 10.09
N SER A 165 -7.76 -22.29 9.22
CA SER A 165 -6.72 -23.12 8.60
C SER A 165 -5.54 -23.36 9.55
N ILE A 166 -4.98 -24.58 9.51
CA ILE A 166 -3.73 -24.90 10.22
C ILE A 166 -2.52 -24.10 9.73
N TYR A 167 -2.63 -23.50 8.53
CA TYR A 167 -1.61 -22.63 7.95
C TYR A 167 -1.84 -21.15 8.24
N ALA A 168 -2.84 -20.82 9.07
CA ALA A 168 -3.08 -19.46 9.53
C ALA A 168 -2.04 -19.10 10.60
N LEU A 169 -1.17 -18.15 10.30
CA LEU A 169 -0.18 -17.65 11.26
C LEU A 169 -0.81 -16.50 12.08
N PRO A 170 -0.70 -16.50 13.41
CA PRO A 170 -1.34 -15.49 14.26
C PRO A 170 -0.95 -14.05 13.92
N VAL A 171 0.30 -13.82 13.49
CA VAL A 171 0.80 -12.50 13.09
C VAL A 171 0.11 -11.92 11.85
N PHE A 172 -0.58 -12.77 11.08
CA PHE A 172 -1.32 -12.40 9.86
C PHE A 172 -2.84 -12.57 10.01
N ALA A 173 -3.36 -12.82 11.22
CA ALA A 173 -4.78 -13.14 11.42
C ALA A 173 -5.75 -12.08 10.86
N GLU A 174 -5.40 -10.80 10.97
CA GLU A 174 -6.19 -9.67 10.47
C GLU A 174 -5.72 -9.19 9.07
N LEU A 175 -4.77 -9.88 8.46
CA LEU A 175 -4.19 -9.47 7.19
C LEU A 175 -5.16 -9.81 6.05
N SER A 176 -5.69 -8.78 5.39
CA SER A 176 -6.46 -9.00 4.16
C SER A 176 -5.56 -9.43 2.99
N GLN A 177 -6.06 -10.33 2.14
CA GLN A 177 -5.41 -10.70 0.88
C GLN A 177 -5.17 -9.49 -0.02
N TYR A 178 -6.09 -8.52 -0.03
CA TYR A 178 -5.95 -7.28 -0.80
C TYR A 178 -4.80 -6.41 -0.29
N THR A 179 -4.56 -6.38 1.02
CA THR A 179 -3.41 -5.69 1.63
C THR A 179 -2.09 -6.28 1.13
N ALA A 180 -1.95 -7.61 1.13
CA ALA A 180 -0.75 -8.28 0.63
C ALA A 180 -0.53 -8.01 -0.87
N ALA A 181 -1.59 -8.03 -1.68
CA ALA A 181 -1.53 -7.69 -3.10
C ALA A 181 -1.12 -6.22 -3.35
N LEU A 182 -1.64 -5.27 -2.56
CA LEU A 182 -1.27 -3.86 -2.67
C LEU A 182 0.18 -3.59 -2.25
N PHE A 183 0.69 -4.27 -1.22
CA PHE A 183 2.12 -4.21 -0.90
C PHE A 183 2.98 -4.80 -2.02
N ALA A 184 2.60 -5.96 -2.58
CA ALA A 184 3.32 -6.54 -3.71
C ALA A 184 3.35 -5.57 -4.90
N LEU A 185 2.21 -4.93 -5.21
CA LEU A 185 2.14 -3.90 -6.25
C LEU A 185 3.04 -2.71 -5.93
N PHE A 186 3.00 -2.19 -4.71
CA PHE A 186 3.79 -1.04 -4.29
C PHE A 186 5.29 -1.32 -4.42
N PHE A 187 5.78 -2.40 -3.82
CA PHE A 187 7.20 -2.76 -3.86
C PHE A 187 7.66 -3.19 -5.26
N ALA A 188 6.81 -3.84 -6.05
CA ALA A 188 7.12 -4.08 -7.46
C ALA A 188 7.28 -2.77 -8.23
N THR A 189 6.42 -1.78 -7.97
CA THR A 189 6.48 -0.47 -8.63
C THR A 189 7.80 0.25 -8.34
N THR A 190 8.30 0.20 -7.09
CA THR A 190 9.56 0.86 -6.71
C THR A 190 10.80 0.21 -7.32
N LEU A 191 10.71 -1.05 -7.78
CA LEU A 191 11.81 -1.79 -8.40
C LEU A 191 11.94 -1.60 -9.92
N ILE A 192 10.92 -1.08 -10.59
CA ILE A 192 10.96 -0.83 -12.05
C ILE A 192 12.02 0.24 -12.33
N PRO A 193 12.94 0.12 -13.29
CA PRO A 193 13.91 1.20 -13.58
C PRO A 193 13.25 2.48 -14.11
N GLU A 194 13.82 3.66 -13.81
CA GLU A 194 13.28 4.96 -14.29
C GLU A 194 13.45 5.18 -15.80
N SER A 195 14.40 4.50 -16.47
CA SER A 195 14.69 4.69 -17.90
C SER A 195 14.66 3.38 -18.68
N GLU A 196 13.97 3.39 -19.83
CA GLU A 196 14.06 2.32 -20.86
C GLU A 196 15.49 2.24 -21.47
N GLY A 197 16.30 3.29 -21.32
CA GLY A 197 17.67 3.38 -21.84
C GLY A 197 18.75 2.68 -21.02
N ALA A 198 18.45 2.17 -19.83
CA ALA A 198 19.43 1.41 -19.02
C ALA A 198 19.64 -0.04 -19.51
N LEU A 199 18.88 -0.49 -20.52
CA LEU A 199 18.98 -1.83 -21.10
C LEU A 199 19.87 -1.89 -22.36
N THR A 200 20.41 -0.76 -22.83
CA THR A 200 21.43 -0.80 -23.88
C THR A 200 22.79 -1.10 -23.26
N PRO A 201 23.43 -2.23 -23.59
CA PRO A 201 24.80 -2.50 -23.14
C PRO A 201 25.74 -1.40 -23.65
N PRO A 202 26.78 -1.04 -22.90
CA PRO A 202 27.82 -0.15 -23.42
C PRO A 202 28.42 -0.81 -24.66
N VAL A 203 28.39 -0.08 -25.79
CA VAL A 203 29.09 -0.44 -27.02
C VAL A 203 30.57 -0.11 -26.86
#